data_AF-A0A1I6WAZ8-F1
#
_entry.id   AF-A0A1I6WAZ8-F1
#
_cell.length_a   1.000
_cell.length_b   1.000
_cell.length_c   1.000
_cell.angle_alpha   90.00
_cell.angle_beta   90.00
_cell.angle_gamma   90.00
#
_symmetry.space_group_name_H-M   'P 1'
#
loop_
_entity.id
_entity.type
_entity.pdbx_description
1 polymer ?
#
loop_
_entity_poly.entity_id
_entity_poly.type
_entity_poly.pdbx_seq_one_letter_code
_entity_poly.pdbx_strand_id
1 'polypeptide(L)'
;MKPVLALMFLAAGPALSEEHTAADCAALWQGVALEAADNPSLPGSPETASLLAREFSLTAADDGLTGAPLRAAILEALPDYRLLYRGVIAGDLQSRELFESHAKACSGLLEKS
;
A
#
# COMPACT_ATOMS: atom_id res chain seq x y z
N MET A 1 20.11 -50.84 -3.35
CA MET A 1 19.25 -49.65 -3.44
C MET A 1 19.73 -48.67 -2.37
N LYS A 2 20.34 -47.55 -2.76
CA LYS A 2 20.86 -46.52 -1.85
C LYS A 2 19.96 -45.28 -2.01
N PRO A 3 19.39 -44.72 -0.93
CA PRO A 3 18.62 -43.49 -1.04
C PRO A 3 19.57 -42.32 -1.29
N VAL A 4 19.34 -41.60 -2.37
CA VAL A 4 19.97 -40.31 -2.67
C VAL A 4 19.36 -39.30 -1.70
N LEU A 5 20.19 -38.75 -0.81
CA LEU A 5 19.84 -37.62 0.03
C LEU A 5 19.80 -36.38 -0.88
N ALA A 6 18.59 -35.95 -1.24
CA ALA A 6 18.38 -34.70 -1.94
C ALA A 6 18.68 -33.54 -0.97
N LEU A 7 19.78 -32.83 -1.21
CA LEU A 7 20.03 -31.52 -0.61
C LEU A 7 18.90 -30.58 -1.03
N MET A 8 18.01 -30.25 -0.08
CA MET A 8 17.14 -29.09 -0.21
C MET A 8 18.02 -27.85 -0.15
N PHE A 9 18.33 -27.28 -1.31
CA PHE A 9 18.73 -25.89 -1.39
C PHE A 9 17.53 -25.05 -0.98
N LEU A 10 17.48 -24.66 0.29
CA LEU A 10 16.71 -23.51 0.73
C LEU A 10 17.34 -22.28 0.08
N ALA A 11 16.92 -22.00 -1.14
CA ALA A 11 17.03 -20.66 -1.70
C ALA A 11 16.08 -19.77 -0.88
N ALA A 12 16.55 -19.33 0.28
CA ALA A 12 16.07 -18.09 0.86
C ALA A 12 16.48 -17.00 -0.13
N GLY A 13 15.66 -16.81 -1.16
CA GLY A 13 15.74 -15.61 -1.99
C GLY A 13 15.70 -14.41 -1.05
N PRO A 14 16.46 -13.33 -1.33
CA PRO A 14 16.33 -12.13 -0.55
C PRO A 14 14.86 -11.74 -0.60
N ALA A 15 14.22 -11.69 0.57
CA ALA A 15 12.99 -10.93 0.71
C ALA A 15 13.41 -9.50 0.34
N LEU A 16 13.18 -9.12 -0.91
CA LEU A 16 13.19 -7.73 -1.33
C LEU A 16 12.21 -7.08 -0.36
N SER A 17 12.74 -6.31 0.58
CA SER A 17 11.92 -5.39 1.35
C SER A 17 11.12 -4.62 0.31
N GLU A 18 9.80 -4.87 0.23
CA GLU A 18 8.91 -4.16 -0.68
C GLU A 18 9.00 -2.69 -0.29
N GLU A 19 9.85 -1.95 -1.01
CA GLU A 19 10.03 -0.53 -0.78
C GLU A 19 8.77 0.13 -1.32
N HIS A 20 7.94 0.67 -0.42
CA HIS A 20 6.72 1.35 -0.82
C HIS A 20 7.09 2.53 -1.70
N THR A 21 6.57 2.53 -2.93
CA THR A 21 6.73 3.66 -3.83
C THR A 21 5.72 4.75 -3.51
N ALA A 22 5.97 5.97 -3.97
CA ALA A 22 4.97 7.04 -3.88
C ALA A 22 3.66 6.66 -4.60
N ALA A 23 3.72 5.90 -5.70
CA ALA A 23 2.51 5.40 -6.37
C ALA A 23 1.72 4.39 -5.50
N ASP A 24 2.40 3.50 -4.78
CA ASP A 24 1.75 2.59 -3.84
C ASP A 24 1.08 3.34 -2.70
N CYS A 25 1.75 4.35 -2.15
CA CYS A 25 1.20 5.19 -1.10
C CYS A 25 0.01 6.03 -1.58
N ALA A 26 0.04 6.49 -2.84
CA ALA A 26 -1.12 7.12 -3.46
C ALA A 26 -2.31 6.14 -3.54
N ALA A 27 -2.08 4.90 -3.94
CA ALA A 27 -3.11 3.86 -4.00
C ALA A 27 -3.67 3.51 -2.61
N LEU A 28 -2.80 3.39 -1.58
CA LEU A 28 -3.19 3.15 -0.19
C LEU A 28 -4.20 4.20 0.29
N TRP A 29 -3.83 5.48 0.22
CA TRP A 29 -4.67 6.56 0.72
C TRP A 29 -5.91 6.80 -0.15
N GLN A 30 -5.84 6.51 -1.45
CA GLN A 30 -7.03 6.52 -2.30
C GLN A 30 -8.00 5.39 -1.92
N GLY A 31 -7.49 4.21 -1.56
CA GLY A 31 -8.29 3.11 -1.04
C GLY A 31 -9.03 3.50 0.24
N VAL A 32 -8.32 4.13 1.19
CA VAL A 32 -8.89 4.67 2.43
C VAL A 32 -10.00 5.69 2.13
N ALA A 33 -9.73 6.66 1.25
CA ALA A 33 -10.70 7.69 0.89
C ALA A 33 -12.00 7.11 0.33
N LEU A 34 -11.89 6.12 -0.57
CA LEU A 34 -13.05 5.47 -1.18
C LEU A 34 -13.85 4.68 -0.15
N GLU A 35 -13.19 3.86 0.67
CA GLU A 35 -13.89 3.07 1.70
C GLU A 35 -14.49 3.94 2.80
N ALA A 36 -13.84 5.04 3.19
CA ALA A 36 -14.40 6.00 4.13
C ALA A 36 -15.62 6.74 3.54
N ALA A 37 -15.59 7.09 2.25
CA ALA A 37 -16.74 7.69 1.56
C ALA A 37 -17.92 6.71 1.45
N ASP A 38 -17.63 5.42 1.25
CA ASP A 38 -18.63 4.35 1.22
C ASP A 38 -19.19 4.03 2.62
N ASN A 39 -18.52 4.45 3.71
CA ASN A 39 -18.88 4.17 5.10
C ASN A 39 -18.86 5.42 6.01
N PRO A 40 -19.78 6.40 5.80
CA PRO A 40 -19.74 7.71 6.46
C PRO A 40 -20.01 7.67 7.98
N SER A 41 -20.48 6.54 8.52
CA SER A 41 -20.68 6.34 9.96
C SER A 41 -19.38 6.01 10.71
N LEU A 42 -18.29 5.74 10.01
CA LEU A 42 -17.00 5.38 10.60
C LEU A 42 -16.11 6.61 10.81
N PRO A 43 -15.29 6.63 11.87
CA PRO A 43 -14.35 7.72 12.10
C PRO A 43 -13.25 7.75 11.03
N GLY A 44 -13.08 8.90 10.38
CA GLY A 44 -12.08 9.15 9.34
C GLY A 44 -12.63 10.17 8.33
N SER A 45 -11.79 11.08 7.83
CA SER A 45 -12.21 12.04 6.79
C SER A 45 -11.77 11.52 5.42
N PRO A 46 -12.72 11.20 4.51
CA PRO A 46 -12.43 10.89 3.12
C PRO A 46 -11.59 11.99 2.45
N GLU A 47 -11.80 13.25 2.85
CA GLU A 47 -11.06 14.40 2.35
C GLU A 47 -9.58 14.34 2.74
N THR A 48 -9.25 14.06 4.00
CA THR A 48 -7.86 13.93 4.45
C THR A 48 -7.12 12.81 3.71
N ALA A 49 -7.75 11.65 3.56
CA ALA A 49 -7.17 10.54 2.82
C ALA A 49 -6.98 10.87 1.33
N SER A 50 -7.94 11.59 0.73
CA SER A 50 -7.83 12.04 -0.66
C SER A 50 -6.69 13.04 -0.88
N LEU A 51 -6.44 13.91 0.11
CA LEU A 51 -5.31 14.85 0.07
C LEU A 51 -3.97 14.12 0.12
N LEU A 52 -3.82 13.13 1.01
CA LEU A 52 -2.62 12.30 1.08
C LEU A 52 -2.40 11.53 -0.24
N ALA A 53 -3.45 10.93 -0.80
CA ALA A 53 -3.36 10.24 -2.09
C ALA A 53 -2.85 11.16 -3.21
N ARG A 54 -3.33 12.40 -3.23
CA ARG A 54 -2.88 13.43 -4.18
C ARG A 54 -1.43 13.83 -3.93
N GLU A 55 -1.03 14.02 -2.68
CA GLU A 55 0.35 14.39 -2.33
C GLU A 55 1.35 13.34 -2.81
N PHE A 56 1.09 12.06 -2.53
CA PHE A 56 1.93 10.97 -3.04
C PHE A 56 1.91 10.84 -4.57
N SER A 57 0.78 11.14 -5.22
CA SER A 57 0.73 11.18 -6.69
C SER A 57 1.62 12.28 -7.26
N LEU A 58 1.77 13.40 -6.56
CA LEU A 58 2.69 14.47 -6.92
C LEU A 58 4.14 14.07 -6.67
N THR A 59 4.45 13.46 -5.53
CA THR A 59 5.80 12.92 -5.27
C THR A 59 6.22 11.91 -6.34
N ALA A 60 5.35 10.97 -6.72
CA ALA A 60 5.63 10.02 -7.79
C ALA A 60 5.88 10.72 -9.14
N ALA A 61 5.16 11.81 -9.40
CA ALA A 61 5.34 12.62 -10.60
C ALA A 61 6.69 13.36 -10.60
N ASP A 62 7.12 13.89 -9.45
CA ASP A 62 8.42 14.53 -9.27
C ASP A 62 9.58 13.53 -9.46
N ASP A 63 9.37 12.26 -9.10
CA ASP A 63 10.28 11.13 -9.38
C ASP A 63 10.23 10.64 -10.84
N GLY A 64 9.43 11.29 -11.70
CA GLY A 64 9.34 11.00 -13.13
C GLY A 64 8.26 9.99 -13.53
N LEU A 65 7.53 9.40 -12.57
CA LEU A 65 6.39 8.54 -12.86
C LEU A 65 5.12 9.40 -13.05
N THR A 66 4.79 9.74 -14.29
CA THR A 66 3.70 10.66 -14.63
C THR A 66 2.67 10.05 -15.58
N GLY A 67 1.51 10.69 -15.73
CA GLY A 67 0.53 10.37 -16.77
C GLY A 67 -0.07 8.96 -16.67
N ALA A 68 -0.10 8.25 -17.80
CA ALA A 68 -0.71 6.92 -17.88
C ALA A 68 0.01 5.85 -17.02
N PRO A 69 1.36 5.78 -17.00
CA PRO A 69 2.09 4.88 -16.09
C PRO A 69 1.73 5.06 -14.61
N LEU A 70 1.72 6.31 -14.10
CA LEU A 70 1.33 6.59 -12.72
C LEU A 70 -0.10 6.11 -12.43
N ARG A 71 -1.02 6.44 -13.33
CA ARG A 71 -2.42 6.01 -13.21
C ARG A 71 -2.53 4.48 -13.20
N ALA A 72 -1.77 3.78 -14.04
CA ALA A 72 -1.79 2.33 -14.10
C ALA A 72 -1.30 1.72 -12.78
N ALA A 73 -0.16 2.19 -12.26
CA ALA A 73 0.39 1.72 -10.98
C ALA A 73 -0.62 1.91 -9.82
N ILE A 74 -1.24 3.09 -9.74
CA ILE A 74 -2.25 3.36 -8.70
C ILE A 74 -3.45 2.42 -8.85
N LEU A 75 -3.98 2.26 -10.07
CA LEU A 75 -5.17 1.43 -10.31
C LEU A 75 -4.91 -0.07 -10.12
N GLU A 76 -3.68 -0.52 -10.36
CA GLU A 76 -3.26 -1.90 -10.13
C GLU A 76 -3.24 -2.24 -8.65
N ALA A 77 -2.68 -1.38 -7.81
CA ALA A 77 -2.58 -1.61 -6.36
C ALA A 77 -3.86 -1.27 -5.57
N LEU A 78 -4.73 -0.42 -6.12
CA LEU A 78 -5.92 0.09 -5.42
C LEU A 78 -6.86 -0.99 -4.85
N PRO A 79 -7.20 -2.09 -5.56
CA PRO A 79 -8.10 -3.11 -5.03
C PRO A 79 -7.59 -3.77 -3.74
N ASP A 80 -6.29 -4.01 -3.64
CA ASP A 80 -5.67 -4.66 -2.49
C ASP A 80 -5.71 -3.75 -1.26
N TYR A 81 -5.44 -2.46 -1.43
CA TYR A 81 -5.53 -1.50 -0.34
C TYR A 81 -6.97 -1.22 0.11
N ARG A 82 -7.94 -1.28 -0.82
CA ARG A 82 -9.36 -1.26 -0.46
C ARG A 82 -9.73 -2.48 0.39
N LEU A 83 -9.29 -3.67 -0.01
CA LEU A 83 -9.52 -4.90 0.75
C LEU A 83 -8.89 -4.82 2.14
N LEU A 84 -7.64 -4.37 2.22
CA LEU A 84 -6.93 -4.15 3.48
C LEU A 84 -7.72 -3.23 4.42
N TYR A 85 -8.15 -2.07 3.92
CA TYR A 85 -8.87 -1.10 4.74
C TYR A 85 -10.27 -1.57 5.15
N ARG A 86 -10.95 -2.39 4.33
CA ARG A 86 -12.18 -3.08 4.77
C ARG A 86 -11.93 -4.00 5.96
N GLY A 87 -10.78 -4.68 5.99
CA GLY A 87 -10.36 -5.45 7.17
C GLY A 87 -10.20 -4.57 8.41
N VAL A 88 -9.59 -3.38 8.26
CA VAL A 88 -9.48 -2.38 9.34
C VAL A 88 -10.85 -1.97 9.86
N ILE A 89 -11.78 -1.63 8.95
CA ILE A 89 -13.16 -1.29 9.26
C ILE A 89 -13.88 -2.42 10.01
N ALA A 90 -13.65 -3.67 9.59
CA ALA A 90 -14.23 -4.86 10.21
C ALA A 90 -13.61 -5.20 11.58
N GLY A 91 -12.59 -4.47 12.02
CA GLY A 91 -11.88 -4.70 13.29
C GLY A 91 -10.90 -5.87 13.24
N ASP A 92 -10.48 -6.30 12.04
CA ASP A 92 -9.46 -7.34 11.89
C ASP A 92 -8.09 -6.82 12.33
N LEU A 93 -7.51 -7.46 13.36
CA LEU A 93 -6.27 -7.03 13.97
C LEU A 93 -5.08 -7.10 13.00
N GLN A 94 -5.01 -8.14 12.19
CA GLN A 94 -3.94 -8.33 11.23
C GLN A 94 -3.96 -7.24 10.15
N SER A 95 -5.15 -6.95 9.61
CA SER A 95 -5.35 -5.88 8.63
C SER A 95 -4.99 -4.52 9.21
N ARG A 96 -5.31 -4.27 10.49
CA ARG A 96 -4.92 -3.02 11.17
C ARG A 96 -3.40 -2.90 11.31
N GLU A 97 -2.73 -3.93 11.81
CA GLU A 97 -1.27 -3.91 11.97
C GLU A 97 -0.55 -3.74 10.63
N LEU A 98 -1.04 -4.44 9.59
CA LEU A 98 -0.50 -4.33 8.24
C LEU A 98 -0.73 -2.91 7.68
N PHE A 99 -1.94 -2.38 7.79
CA PHE A 99 -2.26 -1.02 7.39
C PHE A 99 -1.39 0.02 8.09
N GLU A 100 -1.22 -0.08 9.41
CA GLU A 100 -0.37 0.83 10.19
C GLU A 100 1.10 0.75 9.74
N SER A 101 1.60 -0.44 9.42
CA SER A 101 2.94 -0.63 8.85
C SER A 101 3.09 0.08 7.50
N HIS A 102 2.15 -0.11 6.58
CA HIS A 102 2.15 0.58 5.28
C HIS A 102 2.03 2.09 5.42
N ALA A 103 1.09 2.57 6.24
CA ALA A 103 0.88 3.98 6.48
C ALA A 103 2.14 4.65 7.05
N LYS A 104 2.82 3.98 8.00
CA LYS A 104 4.09 4.44 8.56
C LYS A 104 5.21 4.51 7.51
N ALA A 105 5.33 3.51 6.66
CA ALA A 105 6.30 3.54 5.57
C ALA A 105 6.03 4.71 4.61
N CYS A 106 4.76 4.96 4.27
CA CYS A 106 4.35 6.11 3.45
C CYS A 106 4.67 7.45 4.12
N SER A 107 4.39 7.62 5.42
CA SER A 107 4.78 8.83 6.14
C SER A 107 6.29 9.10 6.05
N GLY A 108 7.12 8.06 6.11
CA GLY A 108 8.57 8.17 5.98
C GLY A 108 9.05 8.61 4.58
N LEU A 109 8.21 8.56 3.55
CA LEU A 109 8.52 9.13 2.22
C LEU A 109 8.30 10.65 2.21
N LEU A 110 7.21 11.13 2.81
CA LEU A 110 6.89 12.57 2.87
C LEU A 110 7.92 13.36 3.69
N GLU A 111 8.53 12.73 4.70
CA GLU A 111 9.58 13.35 5.51
C GLU A 111 10.93 13.51 4.76
N LYS A 112 11.11 12.82 3.63
CA LYS A 112 12.37 12.79 2.86
C LYS A 112 12.33 13.65 1.59
N SER A 113 11.14 13.95 1.09
CA SER A 113 10.85 14.84 -0.05
C SER A 113 10.87 16.31 0.36
#